data_AF-A0A5C5TQD6-F1
#
_entry.id   AF-A0A5C5TQD6-F1
#
_cell.length_a   1.000
_cell.length_b   1.000
_cell.length_c   1.000
_cell.angle_alpha   90.00
_cell.angle_beta   90.00
_cell.angle_gamma   90.00
#
_symmetry.space_group_name_H-M   'P 1'
#
loop_
_entity.id
_entity.type
_entity.pdbx_description
1 polymer ?
#
loop_
_entity_poly.entity_id
_entity_poly.type
_entity_poly.pdbx_seq_one_letter_code
_entity_poly.pdbx_strand_id
1 'polypeptide(L)'
;MALAAVIPRQASDPRCARPADVVQGQLPPRLRRCRGLPSLDHRDFMRVSLIHNPSAGDDEFSREHLVWLLQEHGHVLAHEAAKNEDWSHLIEDPGDLVVIAGGDGTVGAAALKLIHRHVPIAILPMGTANNIARALRIHGGPAELIAGWPTARRRPMDVGVASGPWGKSWFIEGVGLGLFATAMAVLDERDSRTRSKPGTRESKLERDVHTLKGLASEYPPLLLDGTIDGRPLSGKVLLVAAMNIAAVGPNMDLAPNADPGDGQLDFALVREERRADFIDYVTTRLRGGEATPPTDVHRGRSLRLAWSGYDAHIDDRAWRGENPMPDAHAAIEIDVAAHALEVLLPPATENA
;
A
#
# COMPACT_ATOMS: atom_id res chain seq x y z
N MET A 1 -43.76 -14.26 26.87
CA MET A 1 -43.13 -15.55 26.51
C MET A 1 -41.76 -15.26 25.96
N ALA A 2 -40.73 -15.36 26.80
CA ALA A 2 -39.32 -15.29 26.42
C ALA A 2 -38.70 -16.64 26.81
N LEU A 3 -38.05 -17.31 25.87
CA LEU A 3 -37.22 -18.48 26.16
C LEU A 3 -35.77 -18.01 26.28
N ALA A 4 -35.25 -18.06 27.51
CA ALA A 4 -33.83 -17.96 27.80
C ALA A 4 -33.23 -19.37 27.67
N ALA A 5 -32.16 -19.51 26.89
CA ALA A 5 -31.36 -20.73 26.83
C ALA A 5 -30.10 -20.56 27.69
N VAL A 6 -30.07 -21.41 28.71
CA VAL A 6 -29.06 -21.72 29.73
C VAL A 6 -27.63 -21.86 29.18
N ILE A 7 -26.70 -21.09 29.74
CA ILE A 7 -25.26 -21.43 29.78
C ILE A 7 -24.99 -22.10 31.14
N PRO A 8 -24.36 -23.28 31.22
CA PRO A 8 -24.15 -23.98 32.48
C PRO A 8 -23.10 -23.26 33.35
N ARG A 9 -23.49 -22.91 34.57
CA ARG A 9 -22.57 -22.51 35.65
C ARG A 9 -21.72 -23.73 36.06
N GLN A 10 -20.50 -23.84 35.55
CA GLN A 10 -19.48 -24.67 36.19
C GLN A 10 -18.49 -23.79 36.95
N ALA A 11 -18.17 -24.22 38.17
CA ALA A 11 -17.46 -23.48 39.19
C ALA A 11 -16.09 -22.98 38.71
N SER A 12 -15.93 -21.66 38.67
CA SER A 12 -14.65 -20.98 38.47
C SER A 12 -13.80 -21.09 39.74
N ASP A 13 -12.68 -21.81 39.70
CA ASP A 13 -11.61 -21.67 40.71
C ASP A 13 -11.09 -20.22 40.63
N PRO A 14 -11.13 -19.43 41.72
CA PRO A 14 -10.68 -18.03 41.71
C PRO A 14 -9.17 -17.84 41.43
N ARG A 15 -8.43 -18.93 41.16
CA ARG A 15 -7.00 -18.93 40.80
C ARG A 15 -6.69 -19.21 39.32
N CYS A 16 -7.65 -19.57 38.47
CA CYS A 16 -7.41 -19.64 37.01
C CYS A 16 -7.79 -18.27 36.41
N ALA A 17 -6.80 -17.54 35.87
CA ALA A 17 -6.98 -16.22 35.24
C ALA A 17 -7.86 -16.31 33.99
N ARG A 18 -8.73 -15.33 33.76
CA ARG A 18 -9.51 -15.17 32.53
C ARG A 18 -8.64 -14.52 31.45
N PRO A 19 -8.95 -14.72 30.15
CA PRO A 19 -8.28 -13.98 29.07
C PRO A 19 -8.34 -12.46 29.26
N ALA A 20 -9.40 -11.95 29.89
CA ALA A 20 -9.58 -10.55 30.27
C ALA A 20 -8.65 -10.05 31.40
N ASP A 21 -7.85 -10.93 32.04
CA ASP A 21 -6.95 -10.59 33.13
C ASP A 21 -5.50 -10.32 32.66
N VAL A 22 -5.23 -10.36 31.34
CA VAL A 22 -3.91 -10.05 30.76
C VAL A 22 -3.74 -8.53 30.64
N VAL A 23 -3.43 -7.88 31.76
CA VAL A 23 -3.05 -6.47 31.78
C VAL A 23 -1.53 -6.36 31.53
N GLN A 24 -1.16 -5.55 30.53
CA GLN A 24 0.17 -4.99 30.28
C GLN A 24 1.37 -5.95 30.42
N GLY A 25 1.75 -6.61 29.32
CA GLY A 25 3.16 -6.92 29.03
C GLY A 25 3.86 -7.98 29.88
N GLN A 26 3.18 -8.69 30.78
CA GLN A 26 3.75 -9.85 31.47
C GLN A 26 3.08 -11.15 31.01
N LEU A 27 3.86 -11.99 30.34
CA LEU A 27 3.53 -13.42 30.17
C LEU A 27 3.43 -14.08 31.55
N PRO A 28 2.34 -14.79 31.89
CA PRO A 28 2.23 -15.45 33.18
C PRO A 28 3.31 -16.55 33.32
N PRO A 29 3.95 -16.68 34.50
CA PRO A 29 4.97 -17.69 34.72
C PRO A 29 4.33 -19.08 34.74
N ARG A 30 4.50 -19.82 33.65
CA ARG A 30 4.07 -21.23 33.43
C ARG A 30 2.59 -21.46 33.80
N LEU A 31 1.72 -21.44 32.79
CA LEU A 31 0.36 -22.00 32.87
C LEU A 31 0.41 -23.40 33.50
N ARG A 32 0.10 -23.50 34.80
CA ARG A 32 -0.18 -24.78 35.43
C ARG A 32 -1.43 -25.33 34.76
N ARG A 33 -1.32 -26.50 34.14
CA ARG A 33 -2.42 -27.24 33.51
C ARG A 33 -3.63 -27.31 34.46
N CYS A 34 -4.58 -26.38 34.36
CA CYS A 34 -5.93 -26.55 34.94
C CYS A 34 -6.55 -27.73 34.13
N ARG A 35 -6.73 -28.91 34.75
CA ARG A 35 -7.32 -30.08 34.07
C ARG A 35 -8.76 -29.73 33.67
N GLY A 36 -9.03 -29.67 32.37
CA GLY A 36 -10.40 -29.53 31.84
C GLY A 36 -10.67 -28.31 30.95
N LEU A 37 -9.72 -27.40 30.77
CA LEU A 37 -9.79 -26.40 29.68
C LEU A 37 -9.19 -27.00 28.40
N PRO A 38 -9.83 -26.85 27.23
CA PRO A 38 -9.18 -27.17 25.97
C PRO A 38 -7.85 -26.41 25.90
N SER A 39 -6.79 -27.08 25.48
CA SER A 39 -5.51 -26.43 25.24
C SER A 39 -5.75 -25.30 24.23
N LEU A 40 -5.55 -24.05 24.64
CA LEU A 40 -5.46 -22.93 23.69
C LEU A 40 -4.29 -23.25 22.76
N ASP A 41 -4.60 -23.65 21.53
CA ASP A 41 -3.59 -23.89 20.51
C ASP A 41 -3.04 -22.52 20.12
N HIS A 42 -1.79 -22.44 19.64
CA HIS A 42 -1.20 -21.18 19.13
C HIS A 42 -1.95 -20.61 17.90
N ARG A 43 -3.08 -21.21 17.54
CA ARG A 43 -4.02 -20.82 16.48
C ARG A 43 -5.22 -20.02 16.98
N ASP A 44 -5.42 -19.87 18.29
CA ASP A 44 -6.61 -19.19 18.84
C ASP A 44 -6.41 -17.68 19.10
N PHE A 45 -5.16 -17.20 19.11
CA PHE A 45 -4.84 -15.77 19.21
C PHE A 45 -3.50 -15.44 18.56
N MET A 46 -3.30 -14.19 18.17
CA MET A 46 -2.06 -13.69 17.56
C MET A 46 -1.47 -12.59 18.42
N ARG A 47 -0.14 -12.55 18.54
CA ARG A 47 0.61 -11.38 19.02
C ARG A 47 0.68 -10.37 17.89
N VAL A 48 0.00 -9.25 18.05
CA VAL A 48 -0.17 -8.21 17.03
C VAL A 48 0.70 -7.01 17.35
N SER A 49 1.42 -6.52 16.36
CA SER A 49 2.04 -5.20 16.42
C SER A 49 1.30 -4.20 15.54
N LEU A 50 0.83 -3.09 16.10
CA LEU A 50 -0.03 -2.11 15.44
C LEU A 50 0.75 -0.85 15.03
N ILE A 51 0.74 -0.52 13.73
CA ILE A 51 1.15 0.78 13.21
C ILE A 51 -0.11 1.54 12.82
N HIS A 52 -0.34 2.71 13.42
CA HIS A 52 -1.56 3.50 13.19
C HIS A 52 -1.26 4.92 12.72
N ASN A 53 -1.98 5.39 11.70
CA ASN A 53 -1.96 6.80 11.32
C ASN A 53 -3.18 7.55 11.91
N PRO A 54 -3.01 8.39 12.95
CA PRO A 54 -4.11 9.09 13.59
C PRO A 54 -4.77 10.16 12.72
N SER A 55 -4.16 10.53 11.58
CA SER A 55 -4.73 11.50 10.64
C SER A 55 -5.31 10.82 9.38
N ALA A 56 -5.47 9.50 9.38
CA ALA A 56 -6.05 8.78 8.25
C ALA A 56 -7.57 8.69 8.38
N GLY A 57 -8.26 9.06 7.31
CA GLY A 57 -9.72 8.96 7.23
C GLY A 57 -10.43 10.12 7.94
N ASP A 58 -11.70 9.93 8.26
CA ASP A 58 -12.57 10.93 8.89
C ASP A 58 -12.58 10.80 10.43
N ASP A 59 -11.43 10.45 11.04
CA ASP A 59 -11.25 10.21 12.48
C ASP A 59 -12.18 9.12 13.09
N GLU A 60 -12.68 8.20 12.26
CA GLU A 60 -13.67 7.20 12.67
C GLU A 60 -13.14 6.17 13.69
N PHE A 61 -11.84 5.85 13.63
CA PHE A 61 -11.21 4.87 14.51
C PHE A 61 -9.97 5.45 15.19
N SER A 62 -10.07 5.67 16.51
CA SER A 62 -8.91 6.03 17.32
C SER A 62 -8.00 4.82 17.54
N ARG A 63 -6.77 5.08 17.98
CA ARG A 63 -5.83 4.01 18.35
C ARG A 63 -6.42 3.10 19.42
N GLU A 64 -7.02 3.69 20.45
CA GLU A 64 -7.63 2.97 21.58
C GLU A 64 -8.79 2.08 21.09
N HIS A 65 -9.58 2.56 20.13
CA HIS A 65 -10.65 1.78 19.52
C HIS A 65 -10.09 0.58 18.74
N LEU A 66 -9.02 0.77 17.96
CA LEU A 66 -8.36 -0.33 17.24
C LEU A 66 -7.77 -1.37 18.19
N VAL A 67 -7.12 -0.93 19.28
CA VAL A 67 -6.59 -1.84 20.32
C VAL A 67 -7.72 -2.60 21.00
N TRP A 68 -8.84 -1.94 21.31
CA TRP A 68 -10.02 -2.59 21.86
C TRP A 68 -10.58 -3.65 20.90
N LEU A 69 -10.70 -3.34 19.60
CA LEU A 69 -11.16 -4.31 18.59
C LEU A 69 -10.24 -5.53 18.51
N LEU A 70 -8.92 -5.34 18.54
CA LEU A 70 -7.96 -6.45 18.55
C LEU A 70 -8.19 -7.37 19.76
N GLN A 71 -8.36 -6.80 20.94
CA GLN A 71 -8.59 -7.54 22.19
C GLN A 71 -9.94 -8.25 22.20
N GLU A 72 -10.99 -7.58 21.72
CA GLU A 72 -12.35 -8.14 21.64
C GLU A 72 -12.39 -9.39 20.73
N HIS A 73 -11.58 -9.39 19.66
CA HIS A 73 -11.40 -10.54 18.77
C HIS A 73 -10.32 -11.53 19.23
N GLY A 74 -9.85 -11.41 20.48
CA GLY A 74 -8.96 -12.37 21.13
C GLY A 74 -7.49 -12.21 20.82
N HIS A 75 -7.07 -11.16 20.09
CA HIS A 75 -5.66 -10.90 19.79
C HIS A 75 -4.97 -10.12 20.91
N VAL A 76 -3.66 -10.33 21.06
CA VAL A 76 -2.85 -9.70 22.11
C VAL A 76 -1.93 -8.66 21.49
N LEU A 77 -1.98 -7.42 21.97
CA LEU A 77 -1.08 -6.36 21.51
C LEU A 77 0.34 -6.60 22.04
N ALA A 78 1.31 -6.74 21.14
CA ALA A 78 2.74 -6.81 21.46
C ALA A 78 3.37 -5.41 21.48
N HIS A 79 3.18 -4.65 20.39
CA HIS A 79 3.68 -3.30 20.23
C HIS A 79 2.64 -2.40 19.56
N GLU A 80 2.71 -1.10 19.79
CA GLU A 80 1.96 -0.10 19.05
C GLU A 80 2.83 1.12 18.75
N ALA A 81 2.62 1.75 17.60
CA ALA A 81 3.29 2.99 17.22
C ALA A 81 2.42 3.83 16.27
N ALA A 82 2.57 5.16 16.32
CA ALA A 82 2.02 6.06 15.31
C ALA A 82 2.84 6.03 14.01
N LYS A 83 2.25 6.53 12.92
CA LYS A 83 2.93 6.71 11.62
C LYS A 83 4.29 7.43 11.72
N ASN A 84 4.39 8.45 12.57
CA ASN A 84 5.57 9.32 12.67
C ASN A 84 6.48 8.99 13.86
N GLU A 85 6.25 7.85 14.53
CA GLU A 85 7.08 7.36 15.63
C GLU A 85 8.15 6.39 15.12
N ASP A 86 9.11 6.04 15.99
CA ASP A 86 10.10 5.01 15.70
C ASP A 86 9.47 3.61 15.73
N TRP A 87 9.67 2.83 14.68
CA TRP A 87 9.15 1.46 14.56
C TRP A 87 10.20 0.39 14.86
N SER A 88 11.44 0.77 15.23
CA SER A 88 12.56 -0.16 15.36
C SER A 88 12.23 -1.36 16.27
N HIS A 89 11.62 -1.11 17.43
CA HIS A 89 11.20 -2.19 18.35
C HIS A 89 10.17 -3.14 17.74
N LEU A 90 9.19 -2.60 17.01
CA LEU A 90 8.17 -3.39 16.30
C LEU A 90 8.80 -4.22 15.18
N ILE A 91 9.81 -3.68 14.49
CA ILE A 91 10.49 -4.40 13.40
C ILE A 91 11.42 -5.50 13.94
N GLU A 92 12.00 -5.30 15.13
CA GLU A 92 12.89 -6.26 15.78
C GLU A 92 12.15 -7.45 16.41
N ASP A 93 11.01 -7.22 17.06
CA ASP A 93 10.08 -8.26 17.55
C ASP A 93 8.65 -7.99 17.03
N PRO A 94 8.34 -8.32 15.77
CA PRO A 94 7.04 -7.97 15.19
C PRO A 94 5.87 -8.79 15.73
N GLY A 95 6.13 -9.84 16.50
CA GLY A 95 5.11 -10.80 16.91
C GLY A 95 4.68 -11.72 15.74
N ASP A 96 3.42 -12.13 15.76
CA ASP A 96 2.85 -13.06 14.78
C ASP A 96 2.26 -12.33 13.55
N LEU A 97 1.89 -11.06 13.71
CA LEU A 97 1.23 -10.23 12.68
C LEU A 97 1.54 -8.74 12.89
N VAL A 98 1.92 -8.04 11.81
CA VAL A 98 1.97 -6.58 11.81
C VAL A 98 0.70 -6.02 11.17
N VAL A 99 -0.04 -5.22 11.93
CA VAL A 99 -1.27 -4.56 11.50
C VAL A 99 -0.96 -3.11 11.16
N ILE A 100 -1.30 -2.69 9.94
CA ILE A 100 -1.11 -1.31 9.49
C ILE A 100 -2.47 -0.68 9.26
N ALA A 101 -2.81 0.28 10.12
CA ALA A 101 -4.05 1.04 10.09
C ALA A 101 -3.79 2.44 9.52
N GLY A 102 -4.18 2.66 8.27
CA GLY A 102 -3.93 3.93 7.58
C GLY A 102 -4.23 3.89 6.09
N GLY A 103 -3.78 4.93 5.38
CA GLY A 103 -3.82 4.99 3.92
C GLY A 103 -2.51 4.51 3.28
N ASP A 104 -2.44 4.62 1.95
CA ASP A 104 -1.35 4.09 1.12
C ASP A 104 0.04 4.51 1.61
N GLY A 105 0.26 5.79 1.93
CA GLY A 105 1.57 6.25 2.43
C GLY A 105 1.98 5.67 3.79
N THR A 106 1.04 5.24 4.65
CA THR A 106 1.36 4.53 5.90
C THR A 106 1.66 3.06 5.61
N VAL A 107 0.81 2.43 4.78
CA VAL A 107 0.96 1.03 4.37
C VAL A 107 2.28 0.82 3.63
N GLY A 108 2.58 1.65 2.63
CA GLY A 108 3.81 1.61 1.86
C GLY A 108 5.05 1.80 2.73
N ALA A 109 5.07 2.82 3.58
CA ALA A 109 6.21 3.08 4.47
C ALA A 109 6.50 1.90 5.42
N ALA A 110 5.47 1.32 6.03
CA ALA A 110 5.62 0.16 6.90
C ALA A 110 6.00 -1.10 6.13
N ALA A 111 5.38 -1.37 4.99
CA ALA A 111 5.70 -2.50 4.12
C ALA A 111 7.18 -2.49 3.70
N LEU A 112 7.73 -1.33 3.29
CA LEU A 112 9.14 -1.19 2.94
C LEU A 112 10.10 -1.58 4.08
N LYS A 113 9.72 -1.36 5.34
CA LYS A 113 10.51 -1.75 6.52
C LYS A 113 10.42 -3.24 6.85
N LEU A 114 9.38 -3.91 6.36
CA LEU A 114 9.08 -5.33 6.61
C LEU A 114 9.53 -6.27 5.48
N ILE A 115 10.10 -5.72 4.41
CA ILE A 115 10.70 -6.50 3.32
C ILE A 115 11.67 -7.55 3.89
N HIS A 116 11.46 -8.81 3.50
CA HIS A 116 12.24 -9.98 3.93
C HIS A 116 12.26 -10.25 5.44
N ARG A 117 11.30 -9.72 6.21
CA ARG A 117 11.15 -10.02 7.65
C ARG A 117 10.32 -11.27 7.95
N HIS A 118 9.66 -11.85 6.94
CA HIS A 118 8.85 -13.07 7.06
C HIS A 118 7.74 -13.00 8.13
N VAL A 119 7.24 -11.80 8.41
CA VAL A 119 6.03 -11.58 9.22
C VAL A 119 4.88 -11.18 8.30
N PRO A 120 3.68 -11.77 8.43
CA PRO A 120 2.53 -11.34 7.65
C PRO A 120 2.13 -9.92 8.02
N ILE A 121 1.57 -9.21 7.03
CA ILE A 121 1.00 -7.88 7.16
C ILE A 121 -0.51 -7.99 7.05
N ALA A 122 -1.26 -7.32 7.95
CA ALA A 122 -2.68 -7.05 7.77
C ALA A 122 -2.89 -5.56 7.56
N ILE A 123 -3.69 -5.20 6.56
CA ILE A 123 -3.99 -3.80 6.24
C ILE A 123 -5.41 -3.49 6.72
N LEU A 124 -5.54 -2.41 7.50
CA LEU A 124 -6.82 -1.79 7.82
C LEU A 124 -6.92 -0.49 6.99
N PRO A 125 -7.66 -0.51 5.86
CA PRO A 125 -7.67 0.58 4.88
C PRO A 125 -8.47 1.77 5.40
N MET A 126 -7.78 2.74 6.00
CA MET A 126 -8.38 3.93 6.62
C MET A 126 -8.07 5.22 5.85
N GLY A 127 -7.42 5.11 4.68
CA GLY A 127 -7.09 6.26 3.85
C GLY A 127 -8.17 6.67 2.87
N THR A 128 -7.85 7.70 2.09
CA THR A 128 -8.68 8.28 1.04
C THR A 128 -8.80 7.41 -0.21
N ALA A 129 -7.68 6.84 -0.68
CA ALA A 129 -7.61 6.08 -1.93
C ALA A 129 -7.50 4.57 -1.67
N ASN A 130 -6.62 4.18 -0.74
CA ASN A 130 -6.37 2.78 -0.34
C ASN A 130 -6.07 1.89 -1.56
N ASN A 131 -5.27 2.41 -2.49
CA ASN A 131 -4.87 1.71 -3.71
C ASN A 131 -4.18 0.37 -3.43
N ILE A 132 -3.31 0.29 -2.42
CA ILE A 132 -2.61 -0.95 -2.06
C ILE A 132 -3.63 -1.99 -1.58
N ALA A 133 -4.54 -1.61 -0.68
CA ALA A 133 -5.60 -2.50 -0.20
C ALA A 133 -6.56 -2.91 -1.33
N ARG A 134 -6.94 -1.97 -2.21
CA ARG A 134 -7.80 -2.21 -3.39
C ARG A 134 -7.16 -3.20 -4.36
N ALA A 135 -5.87 -3.06 -4.65
CA ALA A 135 -5.12 -3.99 -5.51
C ALA A 135 -5.07 -5.41 -4.93
N LEU A 136 -4.99 -5.52 -3.60
CA LEU A 136 -5.03 -6.77 -2.87
C LEU A 136 -6.46 -7.30 -2.62
N ARG A 137 -7.48 -6.59 -3.09
CA ARG A 137 -8.91 -6.88 -2.87
C ARG A 137 -9.31 -6.95 -1.39
N ILE A 138 -8.67 -6.12 -0.57
CA ILE A 138 -8.97 -5.95 0.84
C ILE A 138 -10.02 -4.84 0.95
N HIS A 139 -11.23 -5.23 1.31
CA HIS A 139 -12.39 -4.36 1.51
C HIS A 139 -13.02 -4.66 2.88
N GLY A 140 -13.74 -3.69 3.43
CA GLY A 140 -14.41 -3.83 4.72
C GLY A 140 -13.84 -2.94 5.81
N GLY A 141 -14.57 -2.86 6.92
CA GLY A 141 -14.17 -2.07 8.09
C GLY A 141 -13.20 -2.81 9.01
N PRO A 142 -12.52 -2.11 9.93
CA PRO A 142 -11.57 -2.71 10.88
C PRO A 142 -12.11 -3.95 11.62
N ALA A 143 -13.32 -3.87 12.16
CA ALA A 143 -13.92 -4.99 12.90
C ALA A 143 -14.11 -6.25 12.04
N GLU A 144 -14.61 -6.09 10.81
CA GLU A 144 -14.81 -7.20 9.87
C GLU A 144 -13.48 -7.86 9.49
N LEU A 145 -12.47 -7.04 9.18
CA LEU A 145 -11.15 -7.53 8.79
C LEU A 145 -10.46 -8.28 9.95
N ILE A 146 -10.48 -7.69 11.15
CA ILE A 146 -9.90 -8.31 12.36
C ILE A 146 -10.57 -9.66 12.64
N ALA A 147 -11.90 -9.72 12.59
CA ALA A 147 -12.66 -10.96 12.81
C ALA A 147 -12.31 -12.08 11.82
N GLY A 148 -11.90 -11.72 10.59
CA GLY A 148 -11.57 -12.65 9.53
C GLY A 148 -10.14 -13.22 9.57
N TRP A 149 -9.23 -12.68 10.39
CA TRP A 149 -7.83 -13.11 10.37
C TRP A 149 -7.57 -14.58 10.76
N PRO A 150 -8.30 -15.22 11.70
CA PRO A 150 -8.09 -16.63 12.01
C PRO A 150 -8.26 -17.58 10.80
N THR A 151 -9.05 -17.17 9.80
CA THR A 151 -9.29 -17.92 8.56
C THR A 151 -8.76 -17.21 7.32
N ALA A 152 -7.96 -16.14 7.51
CA ALA A 152 -7.39 -15.38 6.42
C ALA A 152 -6.39 -16.21 5.61
N ARG A 153 -6.31 -15.89 4.33
CA ARG A 153 -5.31 -16.48 3.43
C ARG A 153 -4.05 -15.65 3.48
N ARG A 154 -2.90 -16.32 3.59
CA ARG A 154 -1.59 -15.70 3.40
C ARG A 154 -1.28 -15.65 1.92
N ARG A 155 -0.92 -14.47 1.42
CA ARG A 155 -0.53 -14.26 0.03
C ARG A 155 0.84 -13.61 -0.02
N PRO A 156 1.81 -14.18 -0.78
CA PRO A 156 3.03 -13.46 -1.12
C PRO A 156 2.71 -12.17 -1.88
N MET A 157 3.46 -11.11 -1.58
CA MET A 157 3.40 -9.85 -2.28
C MET A 157 4.81 -9.48 -2.77
N ASP A 158 4.87 -9.13 -4.04
CA ASP A 158 6.05 -8.64 -4.74
C ASP A 158 6.25 -7.16 -4.43
N VAL A 159 7.50 -6.72 -4.50
CA VAL A 159 7.88 -5.32 -4.39
C VAL A 159 8.80 -4.96 -5.54
N GLY A 160 8.81 -3.69 -5.91
CA GLY A 160 9.70 -3.21 -6.96
C GLY A 160 11.01 -2.66 -6.40
N VAL A 161 12.04 -2.70 -7.23
CA VAL A 161 13.35 -2.11 -6.96
C VAL A 161 13.73 -1.25 -8.15
N ALA A 162 13.98 0.03 -7.92
CA ALA A 162 14.38 0.98 -8.95
C ALA A 162 15.74 1.59 -8.63
N SER A 163 16.64 1.53 -9.60
CA SER A 163 17.96 2.16 -9.57
C SER A 163 18.04 3.20 -10.68
N GLY A 164 18.55 4.38 -10.35
CA GLY A 164 18.72 5.46 -11.31
C GLY A 164 19.57 6.59 -10.73
N PRO A 165 19.48 7.80 -11.29
CA PRO A 165 20.20 8.98 -10.78
C PRO A 165 19.92 9.30 -9.30
N TRP A 166 18.76 8.89 -8.79
CA TRP A 166 18.36 9.00 -7.39
C TRP A 166 18.99 7.93 -6.46
N GLY A 167 19.82 7.04 -7.00
CA GLY A 167 20.31 5.86 -6.29
C GLY A 167 19.35 4.68 -6.39
N LYS A 168 19.41 3.78 -5.41
CA LYS A 168 18.58 2.56 -5.35
C LYS A 168 17.47 2.72 -4.32
N SER A 169 16.23 2.48 -4.74
CA SER A 169 15.03 2.58 -3.91
C SER A 169 14.13 1.37 -4.12
N TRP A 170 13.47 0.95 -3.05
CA TRP A 170 12.39 -0.04 -3.10
C TRP A 170 11.05 0.69 -3.19
N PHE A 171 10.06 0.09 -3.84
CA PHE A 171 8.73 0.66 -3.99
C PHE A 171 7.64 -0.39 -3.87
N ILE A 172 6.46 0.04 -3.42
CA ILE A 172 5.29 -0.83 -3.21
C ILE A 172 4.24 -0.65 -4.31
N GLU A 173 4.03 0.58 -4.78
CA GLU A 173 2.99 0.92 -5.73
C GLU A 173 3.53 0.95 -7.16
N GLY A 174 4.53 1.79 -7.42
CA GLY A 174 5.07 1.97 -8.77
C GLY A 174 6.12 3.06 -8.90
N VAL A 175 6.75 3.07 -10.08
CA VAL A 175 7.70 4.12 -10.51
C VAL A 175 7.22 4.69 -11.82
N GLY A 176 7.12 6.01 -11.93
CA GLY A 176 6.73 6.67 -13.16
C GLY A 176 7.74 7.71 -13.63
N LEU A 177 7.81 7.87 -14.94
CA LEU A 177 8.73 8.73 -15.66
C LEU A 177 7.94 9.64 -16.59
N GLY A 178 8.37 10.90 -16.72
CA GLY A 178 7.76 11.85 -17.64
C GLY A 178 6.56 12.60 -17.06
N LEU A 179 5.50 12.75 -17.86
CA LEU A 179 4.37 13.65 -17.59
C LEU A 179 3.82 13.53 -16.16
N PHE A 180 3.62 12.30 -15.69
CA PHE A 180 3.04 12.08 -14.37
C PHE A 180 4.00 12.49 -13.23
N ALA A 181 5.28 12.14 -13.36
CA ALA A 181 6.32 12.56 -12.42
C ALA A 181 6.47 14.09 -12.38
N THR A 182 6.45 14.74 -13.55
CA THR A 182 6.46 16.21 -13.63
C THR A 182 5.23 16.81 -12.95
N ALA A 183 4.04 16.25 -13.20
CA ALA A 183 2.80 16.72 -12.56
C ALA A 183 2.85 16.59 -11.04
N MET A 184 3.30 15.45 -10.51
CA MET A 184 3.50 15.26 -9.06
C MET A 184 4.44 16.30 -8.49
N ALA A 185 5.60 16.52 -9.12
CA ALA A 185 6.56 17.50 -8.63
C ALA A 185 6.02 18.94 -8.61
N VAL A 186 5.27 19.33 -9.65
CA VAL A 186 4.62 20.65 -9.72
C VAL A 186 3.55 20.80 -8.63
N LEU A 187 2.78 19.75 -8.35
CA LEU A 187 1.75 19.75 -7.33
C LEU A 187 2.35 19.80 -5.92
N ASP A 188 3.40 19.03 -5.64
CA ASP A 188 4.12 19.05 -4.37
C ASP A 188 4.74 20.43 -4.09
N GLU A 189 5.38 21.02 -5.10
CA GLU A 189 5.97 22.35 -4.99
C GLU A 189 4.88 23.42 -4.69
N ARG A 190 3.72 23.31 -5.32
CA ARG A 190 2.57 24.19 -5.03
C ARG A 190 2.06 24.00 -3.61
N ASP A 191 1.80 22.76 -3.21
CA ASP A 191 1.28 22.44 -1.88
C ASP A 191 2.22 22.92 -0.76
N SER A 192 3.55 22.82 -0.97
CA SER A 192 4.54 23.33 -0.01
C SER A 192 4.55 24.86 0.12
N ARG A 193 4.22 25.61 -0.94
CA ARG A 193 4.15 27.08 -0.95
C ARG A 193 2.85 27.60 -0.35
N THR A 194 1.73 26.93 -0.59
CA THR A 194 0.42 27.27 -0.01
C THR A 194 0.31 26.75 1.42
N ARG A 195 1.02 27.38 2.37
CA ARG A 195 0.88 27.15 3.83
C ARG A 195 -0.46 27.61 4.42
N SER A 196 -1.36 28.19 3.62
CA SER A 196 -2.64 28.77 4.04
C SER A 196 -3.82 27.84 3.72
N LYS A 197 -4.59 27.48 4.76
CA LYS A 197 -5.83 26.69 4.85
C LYS A 197 -6.01 25.56 3.80
N PRO A 198 -6.08 24.29 4.24
CA PRO A 198 -6.41 23.19 3.33
C PRO A 198 -7.72 23.52 2.61
N GLY A 199 -7.68 23.58 1.27
CA GLY A 199 -8.90 23.45 0.48
C GLY A 199 -9.57 22.12 0.80
N THR A 200 -10.86 21.98 0.50
CA THR A 200 -11.52 20.68 0.65
C THR A 200 -10.86 19.63 -0.25
N ARG A 201 -11.04 18.35 0.07
CA ARG A 201 -10.51 17.22 -0.73
C ARG A 201 -10.90 17.34 -2.19
N GLU A 202 -12.13 17.77 -2.45
CA GLU A 202 -12.68 18.00 -3.78
C GLU A 202 -11.93 19.13 -4.51
N SER A 203 -11.70 20.27 -3.85
CA SER A 203 -10.98 21.39 -4.46
C SER A 203 -9.52 21.06 -4.77
N LYS A 204 -8.87 20.24 -3.94
CA LYS A 204 -7.52 19.72 -4.20
C LYS A 204 -7.54 18.80 -5.42
N LEU A 205 -8.47 17.86 -5.48
CA LEU A 205 -8.62 16.96 -6.62
C LEU A 205 -8.85 17.74 -7.92
N GLU A 206 -9.78 18.70 -7.95
CA GLU A 206 -10.07 19.54 -9.13
C GLU A 206 -8.84 20.30 -9.62
N ARG A 207 -8.05 20.86 -8.70
CA ARG A 207 -6.81 21.57 -9.03
C ARG A 207 -5.75 20.62 -9.59
N ASP A 208 -5.62 19.43 -9.01
CA ASP A 208 -4.65 18.42 -9.45
C ASP A 208 -5.02 17.93 -10.87
N VAL A 209 -6.32 17.75 -11.15
CA VAL A 209 -6.85 17.50 -12.51
C VAL A 209 -6.43 18.58 -13.48
N HIS A 210 -6.72 19.84 -13.15
CA HIS A 210 -6.49 20.95 -14.05
C HIS A 210 -5.01 21.09 -14.38
N THR A 211 -4.15 20.87 -13.39
CA THR A 211 -2.70 20.87 -13.55
C THR A 211 -2.24 19.73 -14.47
N LEU A 212 -2.69 18.50 -14.22
CA LEU A 212 -2.33 17.35 -15.05
C LEU A 212 -2.80 17.51 -16.50
N LYS A 213 -4.03 18.00 -16.73
CA LYS A 213 -4.55 18.26 -18.07
C LYS A 213 -3.78 19.35 -18.81
N GLY A 214 -3.46 20.45 -18.12
CA GLY A 214 -2.68 21.55 -18.69
C GLY A 214 -1.29 21.07 -19.11
N LEU A 215 -0.60 20.35 -18.22
CA LEU A 215 0.69 19.74 -18.52
C LEU A 215 0.57 18.75 -19.68
N ALA A 216 -0.40 17.84 -19.64
CA ALA A 216 -0.60 16.81 -20.67
C ALA A 216 -0.82 17.39 -22.07
N SER A 217 -1.38 18.61 -22.18
CA SER A 217 -1.64 19.24 -23.49
C SER A 217 -0.35 19.70 -24.18
N GLU A 218 0.65 20.15 -23.42
CA GLU A 218 1.88 20.76 -23.94
C GLU A 218 3.14 19.93 -23.65
N TYR A 219 3.02 18.81 -22.92
CA TYR A 219 4.16 18.03 -22.46
C TYR A 219 5.03 17.54 -23.63
N PRO A 220 6.34 17.84 -23.68
CA PRO A 220 7.22 17.32 -24.70
C PRO A 220 7.38 15.80 -24.51
N PRO A 221 7.16 14.96 -25.54
CA PRO A 221 7.32 13.53 -25.42
C PRO A 221 8.76 13.13 -25.07
N LEU A 222 8.90 12.13 -24.23
CA LEU A 222 10.15 11.45 -23.96
C LEU A 222 10.48 10.49 -25.11
N LEU A 223 11.75 10.42 -25.50
CA LEU A 223 12.25 9.38 -26.39
C LEU A 223 12.73 8.20 -25.55
N LEU A 224 12.03 7.07 -25.64
CA LEU A 224 12.45 5.82 -25.01
C LEU A 224 13.48 5.10 -25.87
N ASP A 225 14.52 4.64 -25.20
CA ASP A 225 15.48 3.67 -25.70
C ASP A 225 15.83 2.71 -24.55
N GLY A 226 15.52 1.43 -24.71
CA GLY A 226 15.70 0.46 -23.66
C GLY A 226 15.11 -0.91 -23.95
N THR A 227 14.88 -1.69 -22.90
CA THR A 227 14.37 -3.06 -23.01
C THR A 227 13.49 -3.46 -21.84
N ILE A 228 12.50 -4.32 -22.10
CA ILE A 228 11.79 -5.10 -21.08
C ILE A 228 12.20 -6.56 -21.24
N ASP A 229 12.76 -7.17 -20.21
CA ASP A 229 13.28 -8.55 -20.23
C ASP A 229 14.19 -8.81 -21.45
N GLY A 230 15.04 -7.83 -21.78
CA GLY A 230 15.94 -7.86 -22.93
C GLY A 230 15.28 -7.65 -24.30
N ARG A 231 13.95 -7.51 -24.37
CA ARG A 231 13.24 -7.20 -25.62
C ARG A 231 13.23 -5.69 -25.85
N PRO A 232 13.57 -5.20 -27.07
CA PRO A 232 13.63 -3.78 -27.35
C PRO A 232 12.32 -3.04 -27.04
N LEU A 233 12.45 -1.88 -26.42
CA LEU A 233 11.39 -0.92 -26.16
C LEU A 233 11.86 0.47 -26.61
N SER A 234 11.20 1.03 -27.61
CA SER A 234 11.55 2.33 -28.18
C SER A 234 10.33 3.11 -28.62
N GLY A 235 10.47 4.43 -28.73
CA GLY A 235 9.46 5.31 -29.30
C GLY A 235 9.22 6.56 -28.47
N LYS A 236 8.25 7.38 -28.89
CA LYS A 236 7.89 8.61 -28.18
C LYS A 236 6.71 8.39 -27.26
N VAL A 237 6.84 8.84 -26.01
CA VAL A 237 5.81 8.67 -24.98
C VAL A 237 5.64 9.93 -24.16
N LEU A 238 4.44 10.11 -23.59
CA LEU A 238 4.21 11.13 -22.58
C LEU A 238 4.67 10.67 -21.20
N LEU A 239 4.46 9.39 -20.90
CA LEU A 239 4.89 8.76 -19.65
C LEU A 239 5.16 7.26 -19.84
N VAL A 240 5.98 6.74 -18.94
CA VAL A 240 6.17 5.31 -18.67
C VAL A 240 5.99 5.08 -17.19
N ALA A 241 5.25 4.06 -16.79
CA ALA A 241 5.13 3.66 -15.40
C ALA A 241 5.35 2.16 -15.24
N ALA A 242 6.26 1.77 -14.35
CA ALA A 242 6.41 0.41 -13.86
C ALA A 242 5.48 0.23 -12.67
N MET A 243 4.42 -0.56 -12.86
CA MET A 243 3.30 -0.68 -11.93
C MET A 243 3.35 -2.03 -11.22
N ASN A 244 3.37 -2.01 -9.89
CA ASN A 244 3.15 -3.20 -9.06
C ASN A 244 1.66 -3.32 -8.68
N ILE A 245 0.97 -2.19 -8.57
CA ILE A 245 -0.49 -2.11 -8.37
C ILE A 245 -1.14 -1.33 -9.51
N ALA A 246 -2.46 -1.43 -9.65
CA ALA A 246 -3.15 -0.90 -10.82
C ALA A 246 -3.14 0.63 -10.98
N ALA A 247 -3.02 1.38 -9.89
CA ALA A 247 -3.36 2.80 -9.84
C ALA A 247 -2.23 3.68 -9.33
N VAL A 248 -2.22 4.93 -9.78
CA VAL A 248 -1.37 5.99 -9.23
C VAL A 248 -2.26 7.12 -8.73
N GLY A 249 -2.35 7.29 -7.40
CA GLY A 249 -3.27 8.25 -6.80
C GLY A 249 -4.76 7.83 -6.91
N PRO A 250 -5.69 8.70 -6.48
CA PRO A 250 -7.11 8.34 -6.40
C PRO A 250 -7.75 8.22 -7.79
N ASN A 251 -8.48 7.12 -8.02
CA ASN A 251 -9.28 6.86 -9.23
C ASN A 251 -8.51 6.86 -10.56
N MET A 252 -7.19 6.74 -10.55
CA MET A 252 -6.36 6.83 -11.76
C MET A 252 -5.61 5.52 -11.99
N ASP A 253 -6.25 4.59 -12.69
CA ASP A 253 -5.64 3.29 -13.02
C ASP A 253 -4.76 3.46 -14.27
N LEU A 254 -3.52 2.94 -14.26
CA LEU A 254 -2.64 2.90 -15.45
C LEU A 254 -2.44 1.48 -15.96
N ALA A 255 -2.51 0.50 -15.06
CA ALA A 255 -2.40 -0.92 -15.37
C ALA A 255 -3.55 -1.68 -14.66
N PRO A 256 -4.79 -1.66 -15.18
CA PRO A 256 -5.97 -2.19 -14.49
C PRO A 256 -5.88 -3.67 -14.08
N ASN A 257 -4.99 -4.43 -14.73
CA ASN A 257 -4.79 -5.85 -14.48
C ASN A 257 -3.52 -6.16 -13.66
N ALA A 258 -2.82 -5.13 -13.15
CA ALA A 258 -1.61 -5.33 -12.35
C ALA A 258 -1.94 -6.14 -11.10
N ASP A 259 -1.10 -7.13 -10.83
CA ASP A 259 -1.28 -8.03 -9.70
C ASP A 259 0.02 -8.12 -8.88
N PRO A 260 0.06 -7.56 -7.65
CA PRO A 260 1.28 -7.42 -6.87
C PRO A 260 1.80 -8.75 -6.27
N GLY A 261 1.47 -9.90 -6.86
CA GLY A 261 1.92 -11.21 -6.39
C GLY A 261 2.04 -12.23 -7.51
N ASP A 262 2.24 -11.78 -8.74
CA ASP A 262 2.36 -12.63 -9.94
C ASP A 262 3.82 -12.79 -10.45
N GLY A 263 4.77 -12.19 -9.74
CA GLY A 263 6.20 -12.19 -10.02
C GLY A 263 6.60 -11.30 -11.20
N GLN A 264 5.79 -10.31 -11.57
CA GLN A 264 6.00 -9.38 -12.66
C GLN A 264 5.59 -7.95 -12.28
N LEU A 265 6.01 -6.99 -13.10
CA LEU A 265 5.50 -5.62 -13.12
C LEU A 265 4.76 -5.39 -14.43
N ASP A 266 3.79 -4.47 -14.38
CA ASP A 266 3.09 -3.96 -15.55
C ASP A 266 3.71 -2.63 -15.98
N PHE A 267 4.46 -2.64 -17.09
CA PHE A 267 5.03 -1.44 -17.68
C PHE A 267 3.97 -0.76 -18.57
N ALA A 268 3.30 0.26 -18.05
CA ALA A 268 2.27 1.03 -18.73
C ALA A 268 2.86 2.26 -19.43
N LEU A 269 2.61 2.40 -20.73
CA LEU A 269 3.10 3.51 -21.55
C LEU A 269 1.93 4.29 -22.12
N VAL A 270 1.99 5.62 -22.05
CA VAL A 270 1.10 6.49 -22.85
C VAL A 270 1.92 7.04 -24.00
N ARG A 271 1.68 6.54 -25.21
CA ARG A 271 2.39 7.02 -26.40
C ARG A 271 1.97 8.44 -26.78
N GLU A 272 2.86 9.15 -27.48
CA GLU A 272 2.59 10.53 -27.94
C GLU A 272 1.27 10.64 -28.72
N GLU A 273 0.99 9.68 -29.59
CA GLU A 273 -0.22 9.63 -30.42
C GLU A 273 -1.51 9.44 -29.61
N ARG A 274 -1.42 8.98 -28.35
CA ARG A 274 -2.55 8.77 -27.44
C ARG A 274 -2.81 9.96 -26.52
N ARG A 275 -2.17 11.12 -26.76
CA ARG A 275 -2.30 12.33 -25.92
C ARG A 275 -3.75 12.75 -25.68
N ALA A 276 -4.55 12.85 -26.74
CA ALA A 276 -5.95 13.27 -26.64
C ALA A 276 -6.74 12.28 -25.79
N ASP A 277 -6.63 10.99 -26.09
CA ASP A 277 -7.26 9.92 -25.31
C ASP A 277 -6.87 9.97 -23.82
N PHE A 278 -5.60 10.28 -23.52
CA PHE A 278 -5.12 10.38 -22.14
C PHE A 278 -5.74 11.57 -21.41
N ILE A 279 -5.87 12.73 -22.07
CA ILE A 279 -6.54 13.89 -21.50
C ILE A 279 -8.02 13.59 -21.22
N ASP A 280 -8.69 12.90 -22.14
CA ASP A 280 -10.09 12.49 -21.99
C ASP A 280 -10.26 11.46 -20.87
N TYR A 281 -9.35 10.48 -20.78
CA TYR A 281 -9.29 9.49 -19.71
C TYR A 281 -9.17 10.16 -18.34
N VAL A 282 -8.17 11.02 -18.17
CA VAL A 282 -7.92 11.78 -16.93
C VAL A 282 -9.15 12.61 -16.56
N THR A 283 -9.74 13.30 -17.54
CA THR A 283 -10.95 14.11 -17.33
C THR A 283 -12.14 13.27 -16.85
N THR A 284 -12.33 12.09 -17.44
CA THR A 284 -13.47 11.21 -17.16
C THR A 284 -13.34 10.59 -15.78
N ARG A 285 -12.19 9.97 -15.48
CA ARG A 285 -11.94 9.30 -14.21
C ARG A 285 -12.03 10.24 -13.02
N LEU A 286 -11.49 11.45 -13.15
CA LEU A 286 -11.48 12.40 -12.05
C LEU A 286 -12.85 13.05 -11.80
N ARG A 287 -13.79 12.96 -12.75
CA ARG A 287 -15.22 13.28 -12.53
C ARG A 287 -16.01 12.10 -11.96
N GLY A 288 -15.34 11.02 -11.56
CA GLY A 288 -15.96 9.80 -11.05
C GLY A 288 -16.51 8.88 -12.15
N GLY A 289 -16.23 9.18 -13.43
CA GLY A 289 -16.63 8.33 -14.55
C GLY A 289 -15.77 7.07 -14.66
N GLU A 290 -16.31 6.07 -15.35
CA GLU A 290 -15.55 4.90 -15.77
C GLU A 290 -14.90 5.17 -17.14
N ALA A 291 -13.64 4.80 -17.27
CA ALA A 291 -12.90 4.87 -18.52
C ALA A 291 -11.77 3.85 -18.49
N THR A 292 -11.39 3.33 -19.65
CA THR A 292 -10.21 2.47 -19.79
C THR A 292 -8.98 3.35 -20.03
N PRO A 293 -7.85 3.15 -19.33
CA PRO A 293 -6.65 3.92 -19.59
C PRO A 293 -6.13 3.65 -21.01
N PRO A 294 -5.71 4.68 -21.76
CA PRO A 294 -5.13 4.52 -23.08
C PRO A 294 -3.64 4.15 -22.98
N THR A 295 -3.34 3.14 -22.17
CA THR A 295 -2.00 2.65 -21.88
C THR A 295 -1.70 1.40 -22.70
N ASP A 296 -0.51 1.39 -23.32
CA ASP A 296 0.09 0.18 -23.86
C ASP A 296 0.83 -0.50 -22.71
N VAL A 297 0.33 -1.66 -22.26
CA VAL A 297 0.88 -2.37 -21.10
C VAL A 297 1.73 -3.55 -21.55
N HIS A 298 2.96 -3.59 -21.09
CA HIS A 298 3.89 -4.69 -21.29
C HIS A 298 4.21 -5.32 -19.93
N ARG A 299 4.01 -6.62 -19.79
CA ARG A 299 4.37 -7.35 -18.57
C ARG A 299 5.79 -7.89 -18.67
N GLY A 300 6.52 -7.81 -17.57
CA GLY A 300 7.88 -8.34 -17.50
C GLY A 300 8.46 -8.23 -16.09
N ARG A 301 9.73 -8.60 -15.94
CA ARG A 301 10.41 -8.60 -14.63
C ARG A 301 11.44 -7.49 -14.49
N SER A 302 12.01 -7.04 -15.60
CA SER A 302 13.09 -6.07 -15.63
C SER A 302 12.87 -5.08 -16.77
N LEU A 303 12.94 -3.79 -16.44
CA LEU A 303 12.97 -2.68 -17.39
C LEU A 303 14.30 -1.96 -17.27
N ARG A 304 14.96 -1.76 -18.40
CA ARG A 304 16.16 -0.92 -18.51
C ARG A 304 15.90 0.19 -19.51
N LEU A 305 16.12 1.43 -19.12
CA LEU A 305 15.95 2.61 -19.97
C LEU A 305 17.21 3.47 -19.95
N ALA A 306 17.58 4.02 -21.10
CA ALA A 306 18.49 5.14 -21.16
C ALA A 306 17.81 6.37 -20.51
N TRP A 307 18.52 7.04 -19.61
CA TRP A 307 18.02 8.22 -18.93
C TRP A 307 18.67 9.48 -19.47
N SER A 308 17.84 10.46 -19.81
CA SER A 308 18.25 11.70 -20.49
C SER A 308 17.74 12.95 -19.78
N GLY A 309 17.63 12.92 -18.44
CA GLY A 309 17.29 14.11 -17.66
C GLY A 309 15.80 14.32 -17.32
N TYR A 310 14.92 13.36 -17.63
CA TYR A 310 13.49 13.50 -17.32
C TYR A 310 13.16 13.20 -15.85
N ASP A 311 12.08 13.82 -15.36
CA ASP A 311 11.57 13.63 -14.00
C ASP A 311 11.11 12.19 -13.76
N ALA A 312 11.22 11.75 -12.50
CA ALA A 312 10.76 10.46 -12.02
C ALA A 312 9.94 10.60 -10.74
N HIS A 313 9.11 9.61 -10.42
CA HIS A 313 8.56 9.42 -9.09
C HIS A 313 8.71 7.97 -8.66
N ILE A 314 8.86 7.74 -7.37
CA ILE A 314 8.93 6.43 -6.74
C ILE A 314 7.90 6.42 -5.62
N ASP A 315 6.86 5.62 -5.79
CA ASP A 315 5.63 5.71 -5.01
C ASP A 315 5.15 7.18 -4.94
N ASP A 316 5.05 7.74 -3.74
CA ASP A 316 4.58 9.10 -3.45
C ASP A 316 5.69 10.17 -3.52
N ARG A 317 6.92 9.81 -3.89
CA ARG A 317 8.06 10.74 -3.89
C ARG A 317 8.46 11.15 -5.29
N ALA A 318 8.30 12.43 -5.60
CA ALA A 318 8.82 13.01 -6.83
C ALA A 318 10.34 13.24 -6.75
N TRP A 319 11.03 13.00 -7.86
CA TRP A 319 12.44 13.31 -8.08
C TRP A 319 12.59 14.12 -9.36
N ARG A 320 13.23 15.28 -9.25
CA ARG A 320 13.48 16.18 -10.38
C ARG A 320 14.76 15.77 -11.08
N GLY A 321 14.72 15.76 -12.41
CA GLY A 321 15.95 15.71 -13.20
C GLY A 321 16.76 16.99 -13.01
N GLU A 322 17.69 17.01 -12.06
CA GLU A 322 18.61 18.14 -11.88
C GLU A 322 19.85 18.02 -12.79
N ASN A 323 20.33 19.18 -13.24
CA ASN A 323 21.57 19.36 -13.99
C ASN A 323 22.73 19.59 -12.98
N PRO A 324 23.96 19.08 -13.16
CA PRO A 324 24.51 18.49 -14.37
C PRO A 324 23.96 17.10 -14.63
N MET A 325 23.67 16.80 -15.90
CA MET A 325 23.50 15.41 -16.32
C MET A 325 24.70 14.59 -15.80
N PRO A 326 24.48 13.47 -15.09
CA PRO A 326 25.49 12.42 -15.00
C PRO A 326 25.98 12.09 -16.42
N ASP A 327 27.19 11.51 -16.52
CA ASP A 327 27.75 11.06 -17.80
C ASP A 327 26.68 10.44 -18.70
N ALA A 328 26.79 10.69 -20.02
CA ALA A 328 25.79 10.48 -21.08
C ALA A 328 25.22 9.04 -21.27
N HIS A 329 25.34 8.19 -20.25
CA HIS A 329 24.99 6.78 -20.20
C HIS A 329 24.30 6.36 -18.90
N ALA A 330 23.75 7.29 -18.11
CA ALA A 330 22.95 6.93 -16.94
C ALA A 330 21.75 6.07 -17.38
N ALA A 331 21.57 4.92 -16.71
CA ALA A 331 20.47 4.01 -16.97
C ALA A 331 19.52 4.00 -15.78
N ILE A 332 18.23 3.88 -16.07
CA ILE A 332 17.23 3.47 -15.10
C ILE A 332 17.06 1.97 -15.23
N GLU A 333 17.15 1.26 -14.11
CA GLU A 333 16.90 -0.18 -14.00
C GLU A 333 15.77 -0.38 -12.99
N ILE A 334 14.71 -1.08 -13.38
CA ILE A 334 13.55 -1.37 -12.55
C ILE A 334 13.29 -2.86 -12.59
N ASP A 335 13.38 -3.52 -11.44
CA ASP A 335 13.23 -4.96 -11.30
C ASP A 335 12.14 -5.32 -10.28
N VAL A 336 11.50 -6.46 -10.47
CA VAL A 336 10.63 -7.08 -9.46
C VAL A 336 11.44 -7.93 -8.47
N ALA A 337 11.20 -7.72 -7.18
CA ALA A 337 11.64 -8.61 -6.12
C ALA A 337 10.44 -9.45 -5.66
N ALA A 338 10.34 -10.65 -6.24
CA ALA A 338 9.20 -11.53 -6.02
C ALA A 338 9.12 -12.04 -4.57
N HIS A 339 7.90 -12.14 -4.04
CA HIS A 339 7.55 -12.69 -2.74
C HIS A 339 8.34 -12.05 -1.57
N ALA A 340 8.60 -10.75 -1.66
CA ALA A 340 9.38 -10.01 -0.66
C ALA A 340 8.60 -9.77 0.64
N LEU A 341 7.26 -9.81 0.57
CA LEU A 341 6.33 -9.61 1.68
C LEU A 341 5.28 -10.73 1.71
N GLU A 342 4.60 -10.88 2.85
CA GLU A 342 3.42 -11.73 3.01
C GLU A 342 2.27 -10.88 3.55
N VAL A 343 1.08 -10.97 2.96
CA VAL A 343 -0.10 -10.19 3.35
C VAL A 343 -1.26 -11.12 3.67
N LEU A 344 -2.03 -10.80 4.72
CA LEU A 344 -3.30 -11.45 5.02
C LEU A 344 -4.40 -10.88 4.13
N LEU A 345 -5.02 -11.77 3.37
CA LEU A 345 -6.22 -11.47 2.61
C LEU A 345 -7.45 -12.03 3.31
N PRO A 346 -8.61 -11.35 3.19
CA PRO A 346 -9.88 -11.92 3.59
C PRO A 346 -10.07 -13.35 3.03
N PRO A 347 -10.80 -14.21 3.76
CA PRO A 347 -11.21 -15.51 3.25
C PRO A 347 -11.83 -15.35 1.87
N ALA A 348 -11.62 -16.32 0.98
CA ALA A 348 -12.28 -16.29 -0.31
C ALA A 348 -13.79 -16.32 -0.07
N THR A 349 -14.51 -15.30 -0.54
CA THR A 349 -15.96 -15.38 -0.64
C THR A 349 -16.28 -16.43 -1.71
N GLU A 350 -17.21 -17.35 -1.45
CA GLU A 350 -17.56 -18.44 -2.38
C GLU A 350 -18.17 -17.97 -3.72
N ASN A 351 -18.26 -16.67 -3.98
CA ASN A 351 -18.79 -16.09 -5.22
C ASN A 351 -18.04 -14.79 -5.60
N ALA A 352 -16.82 -14.90 -6.12
CA ALA A 352 -16.10 -13.79 -6.76
C ALA A 352 -15.55 -14.21 -8.13
#